data_AF-A0A7X9AIB8-F1
#
_entry.id   AF-A0A7X9AIB8-F1
#
_cell.length_a   1.000
_cell.length_b   1.000
_cell.length_c   1.000
_cell.angle_alpha   90.00
_cell.angle_beta   90.00
_cell.angle_gamma   90.00
#
_symmetry.space_group_name_H-M   'P 1'
#
loop_
_entity.id
_entity.type
_entity.pdbx_description
1 polymer ?
#
loop_
_entity_poly.entity_id
_entity_poly.type
_entity_poly.pdbx_seq_one_letter_code
_entity_poly.pdbx_strand_id
1 'polypeptide(L)'
;MFKNLMEKIIGTYSDRELKRIMPVVDRIESLEPEIQALSDAQLRAKTDEFKRRLKEGQTLDDILPEAFAVVREAAVRVLGERHYRVQLIGGIVLHQGRIAEMKTGEGKTLVATLPLYLNALEGKGAHLVTVNDYLAKRDSEWMGKIYNFLGLSVGLIVHGLDNAQRKKAYACDITYGTNNEFGFDYLRDNMVIYKEDMVQRELHYAIVDEVDSILIDEARTPLIISGAGDKSTDLYIKANSFVSRLKAKVFVETDDKQQEEDVDADYIVDEKAHTATLTERGVAKAEQYFGVENLADPDNLTLSHHINQALKAHGLMKRDREYVVKDGEVIIVDEFTGRLMFGRRYSDGLHQAIEAKENVKVERESKTLATITFQNYFRMYRKLAGMTGTALTEEQEVQAIYKL
;
A
#
# COMPACT_ATOMS: atom_id res chain seq x y z
N MET A 1 29.20 -28.30 -2.98
CA MET A 1 29.62 -29.24 -4.05
C MET A 1 28.60 -30.36 -4.33
N PHE A 2 28.01 -31.02 -3.33
CA PHE A 2 27.00 -32.08 -3.57
C PHE A 2 25.64 -31.58 -4.11
N LYS A 3 25.15 -30.39 -3.69
CA LYS A 3 23.91 -29.78 -4.23
C LYS A 3 23.97 -29.56 -5.76
N ASN A 4 25.05 -28.95 -6.26
CA ASN A 4 25.21 -28.63 -7.68
C ASN A 4 25.32 -29.87 -8.60
N LEU A 5 25.73 -31.03 -8.07
CA LEU A 5 25.82 -32.27 -8.86
C LEU A 5 24.45 -32.97 -8.95
N MET A 6 23.64 -32.91 -7.89
CA MET A 6 22.26 -33.40 -7.88
C MET A 6 21.32 -32.53 -8.73
N GLU A 7 21.46 -31.21 -8.68
CA GLU A 7 20.69 -30.27 -9.52
C GLU A 7 20.99 -30.45 -11.01
N LYS A 8 22.24 -30.76 -11.38
CA LYS A 8 22.61 -31.06 -12.78
C LYS A 8 22.01 -32.36 -13.32
N ILE A 9 21.73 -33.35 -12.46
CA ILE A 9 21.21 -34.66 -12.87
C ILE A 9 19.67 -34.69 -12.85
N ILE A 10 19.03 -33.99 -11.90
CA ILE A 10 17.58 -34.06 -11.66
C ILE A 10 16.84 -32.78 -12.15
N GLY A 11 17.60 -31.75 -12.57
CA GLY A 11 17.07 -30.43 -12.95
C GLY A 11 16.68 -29.58 -11.73
N THR A 12 16.64 -28.27 -11.92
CA THR A 12 16.14 -27.30 -10.94
C THR A 12 14.64 -27.49 -10.71
N TYR A 13 14.10 -26.90 -9.64
CA TYR A 13 12.64 -26.84 -9.43
C TYR A 13 11.95 -26.24 -10.65
N SER A 14 12.47 -25.10 -11.15
CA SER A 14 11.97 -24.43 -12.35
C SER A 14 11.99 -25.32 -13.59
N ASP A 15 13.05 -26.11 -13.82
CA ASP A 15 13.11 -27.04 -14.97
C ASP A 15 12.00 -28.10 -14.94
N ARG A 16 11.66 -28.59 -13.75
CA ARG A 16 10.58 -29.59 -13.58
C ARG A 16 9.21 -28.96 -13.78
N GLU A 17 9.01 -27.76 -13.26
CA GLU A 17 7.77 -27.01 -13.44
C GLU A 17 7.56 -26.64 -14.91
N LEU A 18 8.61 -26.20 -15.61
CA LEU A 18 8.58 -25.96 -17.05
C LEU A 18 8.18 -27.22 -17.82
N LYS A 19 8.78 -28.38 -17.50
CA LYS A 19 8.40 -29.66 -18.14
C LYS A 19 6.92 -30.02 -17.93
N ARG A 20 6.31 -29.64 -16.80
CA ARG A 20 4.89 -29.89 -16.52
C ARG A 20 3.94 -29.00 -17.33
N ILE A 21 4.32 -27.75 -17.58
CA ILE A 21 3.48 -26.83 -18.35
C ILE A 21 3.63 -26.99 -19.87
N MET A 22 4.75 -27.54 -20.35
CA MET A 22 5.02 -27.66 -21.79
C MET A 22 3.94 -28.42 -22.58
N PRO A 23 3.34 -29.53 -22.09
CA PRO A 23 2.20 -30.16 -22.75
C PRO A 23 0.98 -29.23 -22.92
N VAL A 24 0.74 -28.34 -21.96
CA VAL A 24 -0.33 -27.33 -22.04
C VAL A 24 0.00 -26.30 -23.12
N VAL A 25 1.26 -25.85 -23.19
CA VAL A 25 1.74 -24.95 -24.26
C VAL A 25 1.59 -25.60 -25.62
N ASP A 26 2.02 -26.86 -25.78
CA ASP A 26 1.86 -27.62 -27.02
C ASP A 26 0.39 -27.73 -27.43
N ARG A 27 -0.51 -27.93 -26.45
CA ARG A 27 -1.95 -27.95 -26.70
C ARG A 27 -2.45 -26.60 -27.21
N ILE A 28 -2.05 -25.48 -26.59
CA ILE A 28 -2.41 -24.12 -27.05
C ILE A 28 -1.98 -23.92 -28.50
N GLU A 29 -0.74 -24.26 -28.85
CA GLU A 29 -0.24 -24.07 -30.22
C GLU A 29 -0.93 -25.00 -31.22
N SER A 30 -1.27 -26.24 -30.82
CA SER A 30 -1.98 -27.18 -31.69
C SER A 30 -3.39 -26.71 -32.10
N LEU A 31 -4.00 -25.83 -31.30
CA LEU A 31 -5.34 -25.28 -31.57
C LEU A 31 -5.32 -24.11 -32.55
N GLU A 32 -4.14 -23.56 -32.88
CA GLU A 32 -4.01 -22.37 -33.72
C GLU A 32 -4.72 -22.48 -35.08
N PRO A 33 -4.60 -23.58 -35.86
CA PRO A 33 -5.29 -23.69 -37.14
C PRO A 33 -6.82 -23.65 -37.02
N GLU A 34 -7.37 -24.29 -35.98
CA GLU A 34 -8.82 -24.33 -35.73
C GLU A 34 -9.33 -22.94 -35.30
N ILE A 35 -8.59 -22.25 -34.44
CA ILE A 35 -8.95 -20.91 -33.94
C ILE A 35 -8.79 -19.84 -35.03
N GLN A 36 -7.75 -19.91 -35.86
CA GLN A 36 -7.55 -19.01 -37.01
C GLN A 36 -8.70 -19.10 -38.03
N ALA A 37 -9.26 -20.29 -38.22
CA ALA A 37 -10.38 -20.51 -39.14
C ALA A 37 -11.71 -19.87 -38.67
N LEU A 38 -11.80 -19.45 -37.39
CA LEU A 38 -13.00 -18.80 -36.86
C LEU A 38 -13.15 -17.38 -37.42
N SER A 39 -14.37 -16.99 -37.76
CA SER A 39 -14.73 -15.58 -37.96
C SER A 39 -14.65 -14.79 -36.65
N ASP A 40 -14.57 -13.45 -36.73
CA ASP A 40 -14.54 -12.58 -35.54
C ASP A 40 -15.74 -12.82 -34.62
N ALA A 41 -16.93 -13.02 -35.20
CA ALA A 41 -18.14 -13.32 -34.44
C ALA A 41 -18.04 -14.67 -33.70
N GLN A 42 -17.48 -15.70 -34.34
CA GLN A 42 -17.25 -17.00 -33.71
C GLN A 42 -16.16 -16.92 -32.62
N LEU A 43 -15.10 -16.16 -32.86
CA LEU A 43 -14.02 -15.98 -31.88
C LEU A 43 -14.54 -15.25 -30.64
N ARG A 44 -15.34 -14.19 -30.81
CA ARG A 44 -16.02 -13.52 -29.70
C ARG A 44 -17.00 -14.45 -28.97
N ALA A 45 -17.75 -15.29 -29.70
CA ALA A 45 -18.70 -16.22 -29.10
C ALA A 45 -18.05 -17.30 -28.21
N LYS A 46 -16.73 -17.53 -28.33
CA LYS A 46 -15.99 -18.40 -27.40
C LYS A 46 -16.06 -17.92 -25.96
N THR A 47 -16.14 -16.61 -25.71
CA THR A 47 -16.32 -16.07 -24.36
C THR A 47 -17.59 -16.59 -23.69
N ASP A 48 -18.71 -16.58 -24.41
CA ASP A 48 -20.00 -17.08 -23.90
C ASP A 48 -19.98 -18.61 -23.74
N GLU A 49 -19.31 -19.32 -24.65
CA GLU A 49 -19.08 -20.77 -24.54
C GLU A 49 -18.29 -21.12 -23.27
N PHE A 50 -17.19 -20.43 -22.99
CA PHE A 50 -16.38 -20.67 -21.80
C PHE A 50 -17.14 -20.32 -20.51
N LYS A 51 -17.83 -19.17 -20.47
CA LYS A 51 -18.69 -18.80 -19.33
C LYS A 51 -19.75 -19.86 -19.06
N ARG A 52 -20.32 -20.50 -20.10
CA ARG A 52 -21.26 -21.62 -19.95
C ARG A 52 -20.56 -22.87 -19.40
N ARG A 53 -19.41 -23.27 -19.97
CA ARG A 53 -18.64 -24.45 -19.52
C ARG A 53 -18.22 -24.35 -18.05
N LEU A 54 -17.84 -23.15 -17.59
CA LEU A 54 -17.54 -22.91 -16.17
C LEU A 54 -18.77 -23.06 -15.27
N LYS A 55 -19.94 -22.60 -15.72
CA LYS A 55 -21.21 -22.82 -14.99
C LYS A 55 -21.62 -24.30 -14.95
N GLU A 56 -21.24 -25.06 -15.96
CA GLU A 56 -21.48 -26.51 -16.06
C GLU A 56 -20.46 -27.34 -15.24
N GLY A 57 -19.48 -26.70 -14.59
CA GLY A 57 -18.57 -27.32 -13.64
C GLY A 57 -17.15 -27.59 -14.16
N GLN A 58 -16.81 -27.17 -15.39
CA GLN A 58 -15.40 -27.16 -15.81
C GLN A 58 -14.61 -26.12 -15.02
N THR A 59 -13.32 -26.39 -14.83
CA THR A 59 -12.40 -25.48 -14.15
C THR A 59 -11.74 -24.52 -15.14
N LEU A 60 -11.07 -23.48 -14.62
CA LEU A 60 -10.25 -22.59 -15.45
C LEU A 60 -9.11 -23.35 -16.13
N ASP A 61 -8.51 -24.33 -15.45
CA ASP A 61 -7.42 -25.15 -16.01
C ASP A 61 -7.91 -26.00 -17.19
N ASP A 62 -9.15 -26.51 -17.15
CA ASP A 62 -9.73 -27.32 -18.23
C ASP A 62 -9.89 -26.51 -19.53
N ILE A 63 -10.29 -25.24 -19.41
CA ILE A 63 -10.51 -24.35 -20.56
C ILE A 63 -9.27 -23.55 -20.95
N LEU A 64 -8.21 -23.55 -20.13
CA LEU A 64 -7.02 -22.72 -20.31
C LEU A 64 -6.42 -22.86 -21.72
N PRO A 65 -6.21 -24.07 -22.28
CA PRO A 65 -5.57 -24.18 -23.59
C PRO A 65 -6.35 -23.48 -24.71
N GLU A 66 -7.68 -23.67 -24.73
CA GLU A 66 -8.55 -23.04 -25.71
C GLU A 66 -8.67 -21.53 -25.47
N ALA A 67 -8.83 -21.10 -24.22
CA ALA A 67 -8.92 -19.69 -23.86
C ALA A 67 -7.65 -18.91 -24.26
N PHE A 68 -6.47 -19.49 -24.03
CA PHE A 68 -5.20 -18.87 -24.42
C PHE A 68 -5.03 -18.83 -25.94
N ALA A 69 -5.45 -19.86 -26.67
CA ALA A 69 -5.45 -19.84 -28.13
C ALA A 69 -6.38 -18.74 -28.68
N VAL A 70 -7.57 -18.57 -28.09
CA VAL A 70 -8.51 -17.49 -28.44
C VAL A 70 -7.93 -16.11 -28.21
N VAL A 71 -7.31 -15.88 -27.05
CA VAL A 71 -6.66 -14.59 -26.74
C VAL A 71 -5.47 -14.32 -27.67
N ARG A 72 -4.66 -15.34 -27.96
CA ARG A 72 -3.54 -15.23 -28.91
C ARG A 72 -4.01 -14.81 -30.29
N GLU A 73 -5.07 -15.42 -30.81
CA GLU A 73 -5.64 -15.04 -32.11
C GLU A 73 -6.26 -13.64 -32.07
N ALA A 74 -6.96 -13.28 -31.00
CA ALA A 74 -7.49 -11.93 -30.82
C ALA A 74 -6.39 -10.86 -30.81
N ALA A 75 -5.25 -11.14 -30.17
CA ALA A 75 -4.09 -10.24 -30.19
C ALA A 75 -3.54 -10.02 -31.61
N VAL A 76 -3.46 -11.09 -32.42
CA VAL A 76 -3.05 -10.99 -33.84
C VAL A 76 -4.04 -10.13 -34.62
N ARG A 77 -5.34 -10.36 -34.49
CA ARG A 77 -6.36 -9.62 -35.24
C ARG A 77 -6.44 -8.14 -34.86
N VAL A 78 -6.28 -7.84 -33.57
CA VAL A 78 -6.56 -6.50 -33.03
C VAL A 78 -5.31 -5.64 -32.93
N LEU A 79 -4.16 -6.24 -32.60
CA LEU A 79 -2.89 -5.54 -32.40
C LEU A 79 -1.83 -5.87 -33.46
N GLY A 80 -2.02 -6.95 -34.24
CA GLY A 80 -0.99 -7.45 -35.13
C GLY A 80 0.15 -8.19 -34.40
N GLU A 81 -0.04 -8.50 -33.12
CA GLU A 81 0.98 -9.12 -32.27
C GLU A 81 0.59 -10.55 -31.91
N ARG A 82 1.45 -11.51 -32.26
CA ARG A 82 1.27 -12.93 -31.93
C ARG A 82 2.06 -13.27 -30.67
N HIS A 83 1.40 -13.86 -29.67
CA HIS A 83 2.14 -14.34 -28.50
C HIS A 83 3.20 -15.37 -28.90
N TYR A 84 4.42 -15.19 -28.42
CA TYR A 84 5.49 -16.18 -28.51
C TYR A 84 5.29 -17.32 -27.52
N ARG A 85 5.97 -18.43 -27.76
CA ARG A 85 5.88 -19.60 -26.89
C ARG A 85 6.28 -19.29 -25.44
N VAL A 86 7.31 -18.47 -25.24
CA VAL A 86 7.73 -18.00 -23.91
C VAL A 86 6.68 -17.14 -23.21
N GLN A 87 5.86 -16.42 -23.97
CA GLN A 87 4.77 -15.62 -23.44
C GLN A 87 3.58 -16.50 -23.00
N LEU A 88 3.31 -17.59 -23.72
CA LEU A 88 2.34 -18.61 -23.29
C LEU A 88 2.77 -19.25 -21.96
N ILE A 89 4.06 -19.57 -21.82
CA ILE A 89 4.65 -20.06 -20.57
C ILE A 89 4.41 -19.04 -19.44
N GLY A 90 4.77 -17.77 -19.65
CA GLY A 90 4.56 -16.71 -18.66
C GLY A 90 3.08 -16.58 -18.27
N GLY A 91 2.17 -16.64 -19.22
CA GLY A 91 0.73 -16.58 -18.95
C GLY A 91 0.22 -17.74 -18.08
N ILE A 92 0.73 -18.96 -18.28
CA ILE A 92 0.39 -20.13 -17.45
C ILE A 92 0.94 -19.95 -16.04
N VAL A 93 2.19 -19.51 -15.90
CA VAL A 93 2.83 -19.25 -14.60
C VAL A 93 2.04 -18.21 -13.81
N LEU A 94 1.62 -17.12 -14.46
CA LEU A 94 0.76 -16.11 -13.86
C LEU A 94 -0.60 -16.70 -13.44
N HIS A 95 -1.24 -17.49 -14.31
CA HIS A 95 -2.52 -18.14 -13.98
C HIS A 95 -2.43 -19.03 -12.73
N GLN A 96 -1.29 -19.71 -12.54
CA GLN A 96 -1.02 -20.55 -11.38
C GLN A 96 -0.78 -19.78 -10.07
N GLY A 97 -0.78 -18.45 -10.10
CA GLY A 97 -0.54 -17.63 -8.91
C GLY A 97 0.93 -17.59 -8.51
N ARG A 98 1.82 -17.40 -9.50
CA ARG A 98 3.29 -17.39 -9.32
C ARG A 98 3.91 -16.16 -9.97
N ILE A 99 5.21 -15.98 -9.77
CA ILE A 99 5.99 -14.94 -10.46
C ILE A 99 6.55 -15.44 -11.79
N ALA A 100 6.26 -14.70 -12.86
CA ALA A 100 6.89 -14.87 -14.16
C ALA A 100 8.06 -13.87 -14.31
N GLU A 101 9.29 -14.35 -14.16
CA GLU A 101 10.48 -13.56 -14.48
C GLU A 101 10.70 -13.54 -16.00
N MET A 102 10.54 -12.37 -16.61
CA MET A 102 10.68 -12.17 -18.05
C MET A 102 11.48 -10.89 -18.30
N LYS A 103 12.56 -10.99 -19.06
CA LYS A 103 13.42 -9.85 -19.37
C LYS A 103 12.63 -8.71 -20.03
N THR A 104 13.06 -7.47 -19.81
CA THR A 104 12.49 -6.31 -20.48
C THR A 104 12.52 -6.50 -22.00
N GLY A 105 11.39 -6.25 -22.66
CA GLY A 105 11.22 -6.47 -24.10
C GLY A 105 10.57 -7.82 -24.47
N GLU A 106 10.43 -8.76 -23.53
CA GLU A 106 9.72 -10.04 -23.77
C GLU A 106 8.19 -9.88 -23.82
N GLY A 107 7.66 -8.66 -23.71
CA GLY A 107 6.23 -8.35 -23.87
C GLY A 107 5.35 -8.71 -22.67
N LYS A 108 5.80 -8.43 -21.43
CA LYS A 108 5.04 -8.64 -20.17
C LYS A 108 3.58 -8.15 -20.25
N THR A 109 3.36 -6.96 -20.79
CA THR A 109 2.02 -6.36 -20.96
C THR A 109 1.09 -7.24 -21.81
N LEU A 110 1.60 -7.80 -22.92
CA LEU A 110 0.85 -8.72 -23.77
C LEU A 110 0.64 -10.08 -23.09
N VAL A 111 1.62 -10.56 -22.34
CA VAL A 111 1.53 -11.82 -21.56
C VAL A 111 0.37 -11.78 -20.57
N ALA A 112 0.22 -10.68 -19.84
CA ALA A 112 -0.84 -10.53 -18.82
C ALA A 112 -2.26 -10.70 -19.38
N THR A 113 -2.46 -10.47 -20.68
CA THR A 113 -3.78 -10.62 -21.31
C THR A 113 -4.33 -12.04 -21.26
N LEU A 114 -3.46 -13.05 -21.33
CA LEU A 114 -3.85 -14.46 -21.30
C LEU A 114 -4.51 -14.84 -19.96
N PRO A 115 -3.85 -14.71 -18.79
CA PRO A 115 -4.45 -15.03 -17.51
C PRO A 115 -5.53 -14.02 -17.07
N LEU A 116 -5.44 -12.74 -17.45
CA LEU A 116 -6.50 -11.77 -17.10
C LEU A 116 -7.82 -12.14 -17.77
N TYR A 117 -7.80 -12.44 -19.07
CA TYR A 117 -8.99 -12.93 -19.79
C TYR A 117 -9.54 -14.19 -19.13
N LEU A 118 -8.70 -15.22 -18.94
CA LEU A 118 -9.12 -16.51 -18.39
C LEU A 118 -9.78 -16.37 -17.01
N ASN A 119 -9.14 -15.68 -16.07
CA ASN A 119 -9.66 -15.53 -14.71
C ASN A 119 -10.89 -14.59 -14.65
N ALA A 120 -11.00 -13.63 -15.57
CA ALA A 120 -12.16 -12.75 -15.65
C ALA A 120 -13.44 -13.47 -16.12
N LEU A 121 -13.34 -14.64 -16.75
CA LEU A 121 -14.50 -15.43 -17.19
C LEU A 121 -15.39 -15.90 -16.02
N GLU A 122 -14.88 -15.97 -14.79
CA GLU A 122 -15.69 -16.25 -13.60
C GLU A 122 -16.64 -15.10 -13.22
N GLY A 123 -16.47 -13.90 -13.79
CA GLY A 123 -17.29 -12.71 -13.49
C GLY A 123 -17.05 -12.11 -12.11
N LYS A 124 -16.03 -12.58 -11.38
CA LYS A 124 -15.63 -12.08 -10.06
C LYS A 124 -14.58 -10.96 -10.12
N GLY A 125 -13.96 -10.80 -11.28
CA GLY A 125 -12.97 -9.76 -11.52
C GLY A 125 -11.53 -10.20 -11.55
N ALA A 126 -10.72 -9.42 -12.27
CA ALA A 126 -9.27 -9.50 -12.26
C ALA A 126 -8.66 -8.10 -12.25
N HIS A 127 -7.69 -7.87 -11.37
CA HIS A 127 -6.97 -6.60 -11.27
C HIS A 127 -5.58 -6.72 -11.91
N LEU A 128 -5.20 -5.74 -12.73
CA LEU A 128 -3.81 -5.54 -13.11
C LEU A 128 -3.28 -4.30 -12.38
N VAL A 129 -2.21 -4.50 -11.63
CA VAL A 129 -1.56 -3.44 -10.87
C VAL A 129 -0.29 -3.01 -11.58
N THR A 130 -0.17 -1.71 -11.85
CA THR A 130 1.04 -1.09 -12.41
C THR A 130 1.64 -0.07 -11.45
N VAL A 131 2.89 0.33 -11.67
CA VAL A 131 3.62 1.29 -10.82
C VAL A 131 3.11 2.74 -10.90
N ASN A 132 2.37 3.13 -11.96
CA ASN A 132 1.82 4.48 -12.06
C ASN A 132 0.57 4.58 -12.97
N ASP A 133 -0.17 5.68 -12.81
CA ASP A 133 -1.43 5.94 -13.54
C ASP A 133 -1.24 6.03 -15.06
N TYR A 134 -0.09 6.49 -15.54
CA TYR A 134 0.20 6.57 -16.97
C TYR A 134 0.26 5.17 -17.59
N LEU A 135 0.99 4.25 -16.97
CA LEU A 135 1.07 2.85 -17.42
C LEU A 135 -0.28 2.15 -17.30
N ALA A 136 -0.98 2.31 -16.18
CA ALA A 136 -2.34 1.78 -16.01
C ALA A 136 -3.26 2.22 -17.15
N LYS A 137 -3.27 3.53 -17.45
CA LYS A 137 -4.09 4.09 -18.52
C LYS A 137 -3.67 3.56 -19.89
N ARG A 138 -2.40 3.68 -20.25
CA ARG A 138 -1.84 3.22 -21.53
C ARG A 138 -2.18 1.76 -21.77
N ASP A 139 -1.94 0.90 -20.78
CA ASP A 139 -2.08 -0.54 -20.93
C ASP A 139 -3.56 -0.96 -20.94
N SER A 140 -4.41 -0.28 -20.16
CA SER A 140 -5.86 -0.50 -20.21
C SER A 140 -6.47 -0.13 -21.57
N GLU A 141 -6.01 0.95 -22.20
CA GLU A 141 -6.47 1.39 -23.52
C GLU A 141 -5.89 0.52 -24.64
N TRP A 142 -4.65 0.06 -24.49
CA TRP A 142 -3.97 -0.75 -25.49
C TRP A 142 -4.40 -2.22 -25.46
N MET A 143 -4.20 -2.91 -24.33
CA MET A 143 -4.61 -4.31 -24.16
C MET A 143 -6.12 -4.46 -24.06
N GLY A 144 -6.83 -3.41 -23.61
CA GLY A 144 -8.29 -3.39 -23.57
C GLY A 144 -8.96 -3.64 -24.91
N LYS A 145 -8.28 -3.36 -26.03
CA LYS A 145 -8.79 -3.69 -27.36
C LYS A 145 -9.02 -5.21 -27.53
N ILE A 146 -8.15 -6.05 -26.97
CA ILE A 146 -8.28 -7.52 -27.00
C ILE A 146 -9.50 -7.95 -26.19
N TYR A 147 -9.62 -7.47 -24.94
CA TYR A 147 -10.73 -7.86 -24.06
C TYR A 147 -12.08 -7.42 -24.62
N ASN A 148 -12.17 -6.16 -25.09
CA ASN A 148 -13.39 -5.62 -25.68
C ASN A 148 -13.79 -6.36 -26.96
N PHE A 149 -12.82 -6.73 -27.81
CA PHE A 149 -13.07 -7.57 -28.99
C PHE A 149 -13.68 -8.93 -28.60
N LEU A 150 -13.17 -9.55 -27.53
CA LEU A 150 -13.70 -10.79 -26.96
C LEU A 150 -14.96 -10.58 -26.08
N GLY A 151 -15.46 -9.35 -25.94
CA GLY A 151 -16.70 -9.06 -25.22
C GLY A 151 -16.57 -8.96 -23.70
N LEU A 152 -15.36 -8.81 -23.16
CA LEU A 152 -15.13 -8.46 -21.76
C LEU A 152 -14.94 -6.94 -21.60
N SER A 153 -15.40 -6.42 -20.46
CA SER A 153 -15.30 -5.01 -20.11
C SER A 153 -14.01 -4.69 -19.35
N VAL A 154 -13.50 -3.46 -19.53
CA VAL A 154 -12.25 -2.99 -18.94
C VAL A 154 -12.49 -1.69 -18.18
N GLY A 155 -12.13 -1.69 -16.90
CA GLY A 155 -12.14 -0.52 -16.03
C GLY A 155 -10.74 0.02 -15.79
N LEU A 156 -10.67 1.31 -15.47
CA LEU A 156 -9.44 2.00 -15.12
C LEU A 156 -9.65 2.78 -13.82
N ILE A 157 -8.76 2.56 -12.86
CA ILE A 157 -8.70 3.27 -11.58
C ILE A 157 -7.43 4.13 -11.59
N VAL A 158 -7.61 5.45 -11.58
CA VAL A 158 -6.55 6.45 -11.51
C VAL A 158 -6.95 7.56 -10.56
N HIS A 159 -5.99 8.43 -10.23
CA HIS A 159 -6.26 9.58 -9.39
C HIS A 159 -7.33 10.51 -9.99
N GLY A 160 -8.13 11.14 -9.12
CA GLY A 160 -9.15 12.11 -9.50
C GLY A 160 -10.52 11.54 -9.91
N LEU A 161 -10.69 10.22 -9.92
CA LEU A 161 -12.00 9.59 -10.13
C LEU A 161 -12.91 9.74 -8.91
N ASP A 162 -14.19 10.05 -9.15
CA ASP A 162 -15.23 10.03 -8.12
C ASP A 162 -15.69 8.59 -7.78
N ASN A 163 -16.47 8.44 -6.69
CA ASN A 163 -16.93 7.13 -6.24
C ASN A 163 -17.81 6.40 -7.27
N ALA A 164 -18.63 7.12 -8.05
CA ALA A 164 -19.49 6.49 -9.05
C ALA A 164 -18.67 5.94 -10.23
N GLN A 165 -17.66 6.69 -10.66
CA GLN A 165 -16.70 6.27 -11.68
C GLN A 165 -15.88 5.06 -11.21
N ARG A 166 -15.37 5.09 -9.97
CA ARG A 166 -14.65 3.96 -9.37
C ARG A 166 -15.52 2.71 -9.31
N LYS A 167 -16.73 2.83 -8.79
CA LYS A 167 -17.68 1.71 -8.71
C LYS A 167 -17.97 1.10 -10.09
N LYS A 168 -18.11 1.94 -11.12
CA LYS A 168 -18.26 1.47 -12.51
C LYS A 168 -17.00 0.74 -13.00
N ALA A 169 -15.81 1.24 -12.70
CA ALA A 169 -14.55 0.62 -13.11
C ALA A 169 -14.26 -0.71 -12.41
N TYR A 170 -14.56 -0.83 -11.10
CA TYR A 170 -14.47 -2.11 -10.38
C TYR A 170 -15.53 -3.12 -10.80
N ALA A 171 -16.67 -2.68 -11.36
CA ALA A 171 -17.70 -3.57 -11.88
C ALA A 171 -17.32 -4.23 -13.22
N CYS A 172 -16.30 -3.74 -13.93
CA CYS A 172 -15.80 -4.33 -15.18
C CYS A 172 -15.23 -5.73 -14.96
N ASP A 173 -15.10 -6.55 -16.01
CA ASP A 173 -14.52 -7.90 -15.88
C ASP A 173 -13.03 -7.83 -15.49
N ILE A 174 -12.31 -6.83 -16.03
CA ILE A 174 -10.89 -6.56 -15.74
C ILE A 174 -10.74 -5.10 -15.33
N THR A 175 -9.92 -4.82 -14.31
CA THR A 175 -9.68 -3.45 -13.81
C THR A 175 -8.18 -3.18 -13.73
N TYR A 176 -7.73 -2.12 -14.39
CA TYR A 176 -6.34 -1.64 -14.32
C TYR A 176 -6.24 -0.52 -13.27
N GLY A 177 -5.12 -0.43 -12.58
CA GLY A 177 -4.87 0.65 -11.64
C GLY A 177 -3.50 0.55 -10.97
N THR A 178 -3.27 1.42 -9.99
CA THR A 178 -2.05 1.40 -9.18
C THR A 178 -2.30 0.76 -7.82
N ASN A 179 -1.23 0.24 -7.21
CA ASN A 179 -1.24 -0.28 -5.85
C ASN A 179 -1.83 0.73 -4.86
N ASN A 180 -1.42 2.00 -4.96
CA ASN A 180 -1.90 3.10 -4.14
C ASN A 180 -3.42 3.28 -4.27
N GLU A 181 -3.94 3.42 -5.48
CA GLU A 181 -5.37 3.64 -5.68
C GLU A 181 -6.21 2.46 -5.20
N PHE A 182 -5.79 1.23 -5.50
CA PHE A 182 -6.44 0.02 -5.01
C PHE A 182 -6.43 -0.08 -3.48
N GLY A 183 -5.29 0.18 -2.84
CA GLY A 183 -5.18 0.11 -1.38
C GLY A 183 -5.95 1.22 -0.67
N PHE A 184 -5.95 2.45 -1.21
CA PHE A 184 -6.74 3.54 -0.64
C PHE A 184 -8.24 3.36 -0.86
N ASP A 185 -8.68 2.81 -1.98
CA ASP A 185 -10.09 2.44 -2.17
C ASP A 185 -10.54 1.38 -1.16
N TYR A 186 -9.69 0.38 -0.90
CA TYR A 186 -9.96 -0.59 0.16
C TYR A 186 -10.09 0.08 1.53
N LEU A 187 -9.18 1.00 1.89
CA LEU A 187 -9.28 1.72 3.15
C LEU A 187 -10.56 2.58 3.22
N ARG A 188 -10.91 3.28 2.15
CA ARG A 188 -12.15 4.09 2.06
C ARG A 188 -13.40 3.21 2.19
N ASP A 189 -13.42 2.05 1.55
CA ASP A 189 -14.53 1.10 1.63
C ASP A 189 -14.73 0.53 3.04
N ASN A 190 -13.69 0.49 3.87
CA ASN A 190 -13.82 0.11 5.29
C ASN A 190 -14.20 1.29 6.20
N MET A 191 -14.35 2.49 5.65
CA MET A 191 -14.77 3.70 6.37
C MET A 191 -16.17 4.18 5.97
N VAL A 192 -16.79 3.60 4.93
CA VAL A 192 -18.16 3.97 4.54
C VAL A 192 -19.19 3.49 5.56
N ILE A 193 -20.30 4.21 5.66
CA ILE A 193 -21.39 3.88 6.60
C ILE A 193 -22.31 2.81 6.01
N TYR A 194 -22.58 2.87 4.70
CA TYR A 194 -23.49 1.97 4.00
C TYR A 194 -22.74 1.11 2.99
N LYS A 195 -23.14 -0.16 2.88
CA LYS A 195 -22.50 -1.12 1.97
C LYS A 195 -22.59 -0.68 0.50
N GLU A 196 -23.64 0.04 0.15
CA GLU A 196 -23.89 0.54 -1.20
C GLU A 196 -22.88 1.63 -1.62
N ASP A 197 -22.21 2.27 -0.65
CA ASP A 197 -21.18 3.28 -0.92
C ASP A 197 -19.81 2.68 -1.20
N MET A 198 -19.63 1.36 -0.98
CA MET A 198 -18.40 0.67 -1.35
C MET A 198 -18.20 0.70 -2.87
N VAL A 199 -16.95 0.92 -3.29
CA VAL A 199 -16.58 0.96 -4.71
C VAL A 199 -15.95 -0.34 -5.19
N GLN A 200 -15.21 -1.04 -4.33
CA GLN A 200 -14.60 -2.33 -4.67
C GLN A 200 -15.61 -3.48 -4.59
N ARG A 201 -15.21 -4.58 -5.21
CA ARG A 201 -15.85 -5.90 -5.06
C ARG A 201 -14.89 -6.87 -4.40
N GLU A 202 -15.29 -8.13 -4.32
CA GLU A 202 -14.43 -9.19 -3.78
C GLU A 202 -13.06 -9.26 -4.47
N LEU A 203 -11.98 -9.34 -3.68
CA LEU A 203 -10.60 -9.42 -4.16
C LEU A 203 -10.31 -10.83 -4.69
N HIS A 204 -10.57 -11.02 -5.98
CA HIS A 204 -10.53 -12.34 -6.62
C HIS A 204 -9.14 -12.70 -7.16
N TYR A 205 -8.67 -12.00 -8.18
CA TYR A 205 -7.39 -12.26 -8.82
C TYR A 205 -6.64 -10.95 -9.09
N ALA A 206 -5.35 -10.91 -8.76
CA ALA A 206 -4.48 -9.78 -9.09
C ALA A 206 -3.19 -10.25 -9.76
N ILE A 207 -2.77 -9.51 -10.78
CA ILE A 207 -1.42 -9.56 -11.34
C ILE A 207 -0.73 -8.26 -10.98
N VAL A 208 0.44 -8.35 -10.36
CA VAL A 208 1.29 -7.20 -10.05
C VAL A 208 2.40 -7.10 -11.09
N ASP A 209 2.43 -6.02 -11.86
CA ASP A 209 3.56 -5.69 -12.74
C ASP A 209 4.67 -5.03 -11.93
N GLU A 210 5.92 -5.34 -12.27
CA GLU A 210 7.13 -4.97 -11.50
C GLU A 210 6.98 -5.30 -10.01
N VAL A 211 6.79 -6.59 -9.73
CA VAL A 211 6.57 -7.16 -8.39
C VAL A 211 7.62 -6.74 -7.37
N ASP A 212 8.88 -6.72 -7.78
CA ASP A 212 10.01 -6.27 -6.95
C ASP A 212 9.81 -4.82 -6.50
N SER A 213 9.42 -3.93 -7.41
CA SER A 213 9.15 -2.53 -7.06
C SER A 213 7.95 -2.40 -6.10
N ILE A 214 6.85 -3.11 -6.37
CA ILE A 214 5.59 -2.89 -5.62
C ILE A 214 5.54 -3.70 -4.31
N LEU A 215 5.89 -4.98 -4.34
CA LEU A 215 5.73 -5.90 -3.21
C LEU A 215 6.92 -5.91 -2.24
N ILE A 216 8.06 -5.35 -2.64
CA ILE A 216 9.28 -5.26 -1.81
C ILE A 216 9.60 -3.80 -1.50
N ASP A 217 9.90 -2.99 -2.53
CA ASP A 217 10.37 -1.61 -2.29
C ASP A 217 9.29 -0.69 -1.73
N GLU A 218 8.12 -0.63 -2.37
CA GLU A 218 7.01 0.20 -1.91
C GLU A 218 6.28 -0.39 -0.67
N ALA A 219 6.44 -1.68 -0.42
CA ALA A 219 5.80 -2.37 0.70
C ALA A 219 6.31 -1.95 2.10
N ARG A 220 7.40 -1.16 2.15
CA ARG A 220 8.04 -0.71 3.40
C ARG A 220 7.22 0.34 4.15
N THR A 221 6.41 1.12 3.44
CA THR A 221 5.58 2.17 4.03
C THR A 221 4.10 1.80 3.94
N PRO A 222 3.35 1.82 5.06
CA PRO A 222 1.91 1.56 5.02
C PRO A 222 1.15 2.69 4.33
N LEU A 223 -0.01 2.36 3.78
CA LEU A 223 -1.02 3.33 3.38
C LEU A 223 -1.76 3.82 4.61
N ILE A 224 -1.91 5.14 4.74
CA ILE A 224 -2.52 5.78 5.90
C ILE A 224 -3.54 6.81 5.43
N ILE A 225 -4.79 6.68 5.87
CA ILE A 225 -5.78 7.77 5.80
C ILE A 225 -5.74 8.52 7.12
N SER A 226 -5.39 9.80 7.07
CA SER A 226 -5.43 10.69 8.23
C SER A 226 -6.66 11.60 8.14
N GLY A 227 -7.28 11.86 9.28
CA GLY A 227 -8.37 12.82 9.44
C GLY A 227 -7.99 13.96 10.38
N ALA A 228 -8.83 15.00 10.39
CA ALA A 228 -8.74 16.01 11.44
C ALA A 228 -8.99 15.35 12.80
N GLY A 229 -8.04 15.50 13.72
CA GLY A 229 -8.18 15.13 15.12
C GLY A 229 -9.17 16.02 15.85
N ASP A 230 -9.40 15.70 17.13
CA ASP A 230 -10.36 16.40 17.98
C ASP A 230 -10.03 17.89 18.15
N LYS A 231 -11.05 18.68 18.51
CA LYS A 231 -11.00 20.15 18.61
C LYS A 231 -10.10 20.70 19.74
N SER A 232 -9.23 19.92 20.37
CA SER A 232 -8.54 20.32 21.61
C SER A 232 -7.40 21.33 21.44
N THR A 233 -7.50 22.28 20.49
CA THR A 233 -6.60 23.45 20.42
C THR A 233 -6.55 24.21 21.74
N ASP A 234 -7.66 24.24 22.48
CA ASP A 234 -7.75 24.90 23.79
C ASP A 234 -6.91 24.22 24.87
N LEU A 235 -6.76 22.89 24.83
CA LEU A 235 -5.95 22.17 25.83
C LEU A 235 -4.46 22.48 25.64
N TYR A 236 -3.98 22.62 24.41
CA TYR A 236 -2.62 23.08 24.13
C TYR A 236 -2.36 24.47 24.70
N ILE A 237 -3.29 25.40 24.51
CA ILE A 237 -3.18 26.76 25.04
C ILE A 237 -3.18 26.76 26.58
N LYS A 238 -4.07 25.97 27.21
CA LYS A 238 -4.14 25.85 28.67
C LYS A 238 -2.88 25.17 29.26
N ALA A 239 -2.42 24.07 28.65
CA ALA A 239 -1.21 23.38 29.05
C ALA A 239 0.03 24.29 28.91
N ASN A 240 0.14 25.05 27.82
CA ASN A 240 1.19 26.05 27.64
C ASN A 240 1.12 27.16 28.71
N SER A 241 -0.09 27.65 29.02
CA SER A 241 -0.31 28.68 30.05
C SER A 241 0.06 28.20 31.45
N PHE A 242 -0.09 26.91 31.72
CA PHE A 242 0.34 26.26 32.96
C PHE A 242 1.86 26.10 33.00
N VAL A 243 2.44 25.43 32.01
CA VAL A 243 3.88 25.11 31.96
C VAL A 243 4.75 26.36 31.95
N SER A 244 4.33 27.44 31.28
CA SER A 244 5.08 28.72 31.27
C SER A 244 5.25 29.38 32.65
N ARG A 245 4.51 28.92 33.67
CA ARG A 245 4.59 29.41 35.06
C ARG A 245 5.40 28.49 35.97
N LEU A 246 5.83 27.34 35.45
CA LEU A 246 6.54 26.34 36.23
C LEU A 246 8.04 26.63 36.28
N LYS A 247 8.64 26.29 37.43
CA LYS A 247 10.09 26.36 37.60
C LYS A 247 10.76 25.10 37.06
N ALA A 248 11.60 25.25 36.04
CA ALA A 248 12.36 24.15 35.44
C ALA A 248 13.71 23.93 36.12
N LYS A 249 14.17 22.67 36.19
CA LYS A 249 15.57 22.31 36.44
C LYS A 249 16.09 21.50 35.26
N VAL A 250 17.19 21.95 34.65
CA VAL A 250 17.80 21.30 33.48
C VAL A 250 19.07 20.57 33.90
N PHE A 251 19.20 19.30 33.54
CA PHE A 251 20.39 18.48 33.74
C PHE A 251 21.02 18.14 32.38
N VAL A 252 22.34 18.33 32.28
CA VAL A 252 23.11 18.12 31.04
C VAL A 252 23.91 16.81 31.10
N GLU A 253 24.28 16.32 32.30
CA GLU A 253 25.02 15.07 32.50
C GLU A 253 24.31 14.16 33.52
N THR A 254 24.28 12.85 33.24
CA THR A 254 23.54 11.82 34.01
C THR A 254 24.15 11.48 35.37
N ASP A 255 25.27 12.11 35.74
CA ASP A 255 26.05 11.72 36.93
C ASP A 255 25.66 12.46 38.22
N ASP A 256 24.77 13.46 38.14
CA ASP A 256 24.16 14.02 39.34
C ASP A 256 23.02 13.12 39.83
N LYS A 257 23.39 11.99 40.45
CA LYS A 257 22.53 11.17 41.32
C LYS A 257 22.11 11.93 42.59
N GLN A 258 21.56 13.13 42.44
CA GLN A 258 20.73 13.74 43.48
C GLN A 258 19.30 13.27 43.21
N GLN A 259 18.96 12.18 43.90
CA GLN A 259 17.65 11.57 43.92
C GLN A 259 16.55 12.60 44.18
N GLU A 260 15.38 12.29 43.63
CA GLU A 260 14.18 13.09 43.35
C GLU A 260 13.53 13.83 44.54
N GLU A 261 14.08 13.78 45.76
CA GLU A 261 13.34 14.17 46.96
C GLU A 261 13.49 15.64 47.41
N ASP A 262 14.42 16.42 46.86
CA ASP A 262 14.62 17.83 47.32
C ASP A 262 14.97 18.83 46.19
N VAL A 263 14.50 18.56 44.97
CA VAL A 263 14.68 19.48 43.84
C VAL A 263 13.65 20.61 43.97
N ASP A 264 14.11 21.83 44.26
CA ASP A 264 13.27 23.05 44.23
C ASP A 264 12.91 23.47 42.79
N ALA A 265 12.17 22.59 42.10
CA ALA A 265 11.64 22.75 40.76
C ALA A 265 10.30 22.04 40.62
N ASP A 266 9.50 22.51 39.67
CA ASP A 266 8.20 21.95 39.34
C ASP A 266 8.30 20.89 38.23
N TYR A 267 9.34 20.95 37.41
CA TYR A 267 9.65 19.91 36.43
C TYR A 267 11.13 19.83 36.14
N ILE A 268 11.55 18.65 35.71
CA ILE A 268 12.92 18.30 35.39
C ILE A 268 13.05 18.07 33.89
N VAL A 269 14.12 18.60 33.30
CA VAL A 269 14.50 18.39 31.91
C VAL A 269 15.85 17.66 31.90
N ASP A 270 15.87 16.47 31.32
CA ASP A 270 17.10 15.74 31.03
C ASP A 270 17.40 15.89 29.53
N GLU A 271 18.40 16.72 29.20
CA GLU A 271 18.78 16.98 27.80
C GLU A 271 19.38 15.73 27.13
N LYS A 272 20.04 14.85 27.88
CA LYS A 272 20.70 13.66 27.34
C LYS A 272 19.69 12.52 27.10
N ALA A 273 18.77 12.32 28.02
CA ALA A 273 17.64 11.40 27.84
C ALA A 273 16.56 11.98 26.92
N HIS A 274 16.63 13.28 26.61
CA HIS A 274 15.66 14.00 25.81
C HIS A 274 14.24 13.89 26.39
N THR A 275 14.13 14.06 27.72
CA THR A 275 12.87 13.95 28.47
C THR A 275 12.60 15.20 29.32
N ALA A 276 11.32 15.47 29.57
CA ALA A 276 10.86 16.50 30.47
C ALA A 276 9.67 15.97 31.27
N THR A 277 9.78 15.97 32.60
CA THR A 277 8.84 15.28 33.51
C THR A 277 8.52 16.17 34.72
N LEU A 278 7.27 16.17 35.17
CA LEU A 278 6.87 16.86 36.40
C LEU A 278 7.55 16.23 37.62
N THR A 279 7.89 17.05 38.62
CA THR A 279 8.17 16.59 39.98
C THR A 279 6.86 16.38 40.74
N GLU A 280 6.89 15.77 41.94
CA GLU A 280 5.70 15.67 42.80
C GLU A 280 5.07 17.04 43.06
N ARG A 281 5.90 18.08 43.26
CA ARG A 281 5.46 19.46 43.38
C ARG A 281 4.76 19.97 42.11
N GLY A 282 5.28 19.63 40.94
CA GLY A 282 4.68 19.95 39.65
C GLY A 282 3.33 19.28 39.45
N VAL A 283 3.20 18.00 39.85
CA VAL A 283 1.95 17.23 39.82
C VAL A 283 0.90 17.90 40.70
N ALA A 284 1.22 18.21 41.95
CA ALA A 284 0.29 18.89 42.86
C ALA A 284 -0.17 20.26 42.31
N LYS A 285 0.72 21.02 41.66
CA LYS A 285 0.38 22.27 40.98
C LYS A 285 -0.53 22.05 39.76
N ALA A 286 -0.31 20.98 39.01
CA ALA A 286 -1.13 20.62 37.86
C ALA A 286 -2.55 20.25 38.31
N GLU A 287 -2.67 19.38 39.32
CA GLU A 287 -3.93 18.96 39.93
C GLU A 287 -4.73 20.17 40.40
N GLN A 288 -4.09 21.10 41.11
CA GLN A 288 -4.72 22.35 41.54
C GLN A 288 -5.13 23.25 40.37
N TYR A 289 -4.27 23.44 39.37
CA TYR A 289 -4.52 24.34 38.25
C TYR A 289 -5.68 23.85 37.36
N PHE A 290 -5.75 22.54 37.12
CA PHE A 290 -6.76 21.93 36.27
C PHE A 290 -7.99 21.43 37.05
N GLY A 291 -7.95 21.46 38.39
CA GLY A 291 -9.06 21.06 39.25
C GLY A 291 -9.33 19.55 39.21
N VAL A 292 -8.27 18.74 39.14
CA VAL A 292 -8.35 17.27 39.11
C VAL A 292 -7.75 16.70 40.39
N GLU A 293 -8.34 15.62 40.92
CA GLU A 293 -7.89 15.00 42.18
C GLU A 293 -6.59 14.21 42.02
N ASN A 294 -6.45 13.49 40.90
CA ASN A 294 -5.27 12.73 40.58
C ASN A 294 -4.98 12.81 39.07
N LEU A 295 -3.83 13.40 38.71
CA LEU A 295 -3.44 13.55 37.30
C LEU A 295 -3.16 12.19 36.62
N ALA A 296 -2.84 11.15 37.39
CA ALA A 296 -2.54 9.81 36.88
C ALA A 296 -3.79 8.96 36.60
N ASP A 297 -4.99 9.44 36.93
CA ASP A 297 -6.22 8.68 36.69
C ASP A 297 -6.49 8.47 35.18
N PRO A 298 -7.09 7.34 34.78
CA PRO A 298 -7.42 7.04 33.38
C PRO A 298 -8.24 8.13 32.69
N ASP A 299 -9.10 8.83 33.43
CA ASP A 299 -9.94 9.92 32.92
C ASP A 299 -9.13 11.18 32.55
N ASN A 300 -7.92 11.33 33.10
CA ASN A 300 -7.03 12.48 32.92
C ASN A 300 -5.87 12.22 31.94
N LEU A 301 -5.83 11.05 31.28
CA LEU A 301 -4.74 10.68 30.35
C LEU A 301 -4.53 11.71 29.23
N THR A 302 -5.60 12.26 28.67
CA THR A 302 -5.51 13.30 27.62
C THR A 302 -4.88 14.58 28.16
N LEU A 303 -5.28 15.02 29.36
CA LEU A 303 -4.70 16.21 30.00
C LEU A 303 -3.21 16.01 30.31
N SER A 304 -2.87 14.88 30.92
CA SER A 304 -1.49 14.49 31.24
C SER A 304 -0.61 14.48 29.98
N HIS A 305 -1.12 13.91 28.87
CA HIS A 305 -0.43 13.94 27.58
C HIS A 305 -0.13 15.37 27.11
N HIS A 306 -1.10 16.29 27.12
CA HIS A 306 -0.89 17.66 26.67
C HIS A 306 0.09 18.44 27.57
N ILE A 307 0.05 18.22 28.89
CA ILE A 307 1.02 18.80 29.82
C ILE A 307 2.43 18.30 29.48
N ASN A 308 2.61 16.99 29.26
CA ASN A 308 3.90 16.41 28.89
C ASN A 308 4.43 16.97 27.55
N GLN A 309 3.58 17.16 26.55
CA GLN A 309 4.02 17.79 25.29
C GLN A 309 4.40 19.26 25.49
N ALA A 310 3.68 20.01 26.33
CA ALA A 310 4.05 21.38 26.67
C ALA A 310 5.38 21.45 27.45
N LEU A 311 5.63 20.52 28.38
CA LEU A 311 6.92 20.42 29.09
C LEU A 311 8.08 20.15 28.12
N LYS A 312 7.91 19.22 27.17
CA LYS A 312 8.90 18.96 26.12
C LYS A 312 9.12 20.19 25.23
N ALA A 313 8.04 20.85 24.80
CA ALA A 313 8.13 22.06 23.98
C ALA A 313 8.90 23.19 24.70
N HIS A 314 8.72 23.37 26.01
CA HIS A 314 9.46 24.38 26.79
C HIS A 314 10.88 23.96 27.14
N GLY A 315 11.07 22.71 27.56
CA GLY A 315 12.34 22.21 28.09
C GLY A 315 13.36 21.82 27.02
N LEU A 316 12.92 21.20 25.92
CA LEU A 316 13.81 20.56 24.95
C LEU A 316 13.83 21.29 23.60
N MET A 317 12.72 21.90 23.21
CA MET A 317 12.60 22.54 21.89
C MET A 317 12.98 24.02 21.97
N LYS A 318 14.17 24.39 21.52
CA LYS A 318 14.66 25.77 21.52
C LYS A 318 14.48 26.40 20.13
N ARG A 319 13.96 27.62 20.14
CA ARG A 319 13.85 28.44 18.94
C ARG A 319 15.24 28.75 18.39
N ASP A 320 15.35 28.79 17.07
CA ASP A 320 16.57 28.98 16.29
C ASP A 320 17.61 27.84 16.42
N ARG A 321 17.23 26.71 17.03
CA ARG A 321 18.04 25.48 17.09
C ARG A 321 17.26 24.26 16.58
N GLU A 322 16.18 23.88 17.25
CA GLU A 322 15.35 22.73 16.84
C GLU A 322 14.21 23.15 15.88
N TYR A 323 13.80 24.43 15.91
CA TYR A 323 12.82 24.99 14.99
C TYR A 323 13.00 26.52 14.84
N VAL A 324 12.40 27.09 13.80
CA VAL A 324 12.23 28.54 13.64
C VAL A 324 10.74 28.87 13.47
N VAL A 325 10.36 30.10 13.78
CA VAL A 325 9.02 30.62 13.49
C VAL A 325 9.13 31.61 12.34
N LYS A 326 8.49 31.32 11.22
CA LYS A 326 8.51 32.18 10.02
C LYS A 326 7.11 32.25 9.43
N ASP A 327 6.68 33.46 9.07
CA ASP A 327 5.37 33.72 8.45
C ASP A 327 4.18 33.18 9.27
N GLY A 328 4.34 33.08 10.59
CA GLY A 328 3.33 32.52 11.49
C GLY A 328 3.26 31.00 11.50
N GLU A 329 4.29 30.30 11.01
CA GLU A 329 4.39 28.83 11.02
C GLU A 329 5.67 28.36 11.73
N VAL A 330 5.58 27.22 12.41
CA VAL A 330 6.73 26.53 13.02
C VAL A 330 7.40 25.65 11.96
N ILE A 331 8.67 25.90 11.67
CA ILE A 331 9.45 25.16 10.68
C ILE A 331 10.59 24.44 11.40
N ILE A 332 10.71 23.14 11.17
CA ILE A 332 11.76 22.29 11.77
C ILE A 332 13.12 22.65 11.15
N VAL A 333 14.15 22.72 11.99
CA VAL A 333 15.55 22.87 11.56
C VAL A 333 16.21 21.51 11.65
N ASP A 334 16.84 21.08 10.56
CA ASP A 334 17.66 19.87 10.55
C ASP A 334 18.92 20.06 11.42
N GLU A 335 19.10 19.22 12.43
CA GLU A 335 20.16 19.38 13.44
C GLU A 335 21.58 19.31 12.85
N PHE A 336 21.77 18.54 11.77
CA PHE A 336 23.09 18.33 11.16
C PHE A 336 23.44 19.41 10.13
N THR A 337 22.45 19.84 9.36
CA THR A 337 22.67 20.69 8.18
C THR A 337 22.18 22.13 8.36
N GLY A 338 21.39 22.40 9.41
CA GLY A 338 20.73 23.69 9.63
C GLY A 338 19.65 24.03 8.59
N ARG A 339 19.26 23.06 7.74
CA ARG A 339 18.27 23.29 6.68
C ARG A 339 16.86 23.39 7.25
N LEU A 340 16.07 24.29 6.69
CA LEU A 340 14.65 24.44 7.00
C LEU A 340 13.84 23.34 6.31
N MET A 341 13.11 22.56 7.11
CA MET A 341 12.36 21.39 6.66
C MET A 341 10.87 21.71 6.52
N PHE A 342 10.53 22.40 5.42
CA PHE A 342 9.14 22.75 5.09
C PHE A 342 8.25 21.51 4.92
N GLY A 343 7.01 21.60 5.37
CA GLY A 343 6.02 20.52 5.28
C GLY A 343 6.22 19.37 6.27
N ARG A 344 7.30 19.36 7.06
CA ARG A 344 7.49 18.39 8.15
C ARG A 344 6.94 18.94 9.46
N ARG A 345 6.32 18.05 10.25
CA ARG A 345 5.80 18.36 11.59
C ARG A 345 6.31 17.33 12.59
N TYR A 346 6.43 17.75 13.84
CA TYR A 346 6.68 16.82 14.95
C TYR A 346 5.42 16.00 15.21
N SER A 347 5.57 14.72 15.52
CA SER A 347 4.45 13.81 15.81
C SER A 347 3.95 13.94 17.25
N ASP A 348 2.86 13.23 17.57
CA ASP A 348 2.38 13.02 18.95
C ASP A 348 2.04 14.32 19.70
N GLY A 349 1.51 15.33 18.99
CA GLY A 349 1.09 16.59 19.59
C GLY A 349 2.21 17.59 19.92
N LEU A 350 3.49 17.20 19.76
CA LEU A 350 4.63 18.07 20.08
C LEU A 350 4.66 19.33 19.20
N HIS A 351 4.30 19.21 17.92
CA HIS A 351 4.29 20.37 17.01
C HIS A 351 3.25 21.40 17.44
N GLN A 352 2.05 20.95 17.82
CA GLN A 352 0.97 21.77 18.35
C GLN A 352 1.37 22.45 19.67
N ALA A 353 2.10 21.74 20.54
CA ALA A 353 2.63 22.31 21.77
C ALA A 353 3.68 23.42 21.50
N ILE A 354 4.53 23.27 20.48
CA ILE A 354 5.48 24.32 20.06
C ILE A 354 4.72 25.51 19.44
N GLU A 355 3.70 25.26 18.62
CA GLU A 355 2.83 26.32 18.08
C GLU A 355 2.18 27.12 19.21
N ALA A 356 1.64 26.44 20.23
CA ALA A 356 1.06 27.08 21.40
C ALA A 356 2.09 27.89 22.20
N LYS A 357 3.30 27.35 22.39
CA LYS A 357 4.43 28.02 23.07
C LYS A 357 4.81 29.33 22.38
N GLU A 358 4.87 29.33 21.05
CA GLU A 358 5.29 30.49 20.25
C GLU A 358 4.14 31.45 19.93
N ASN A 359 2.94 31.21 20.47
CA ASN A 359 1.70 31.95 20.13
C ASN A 359 1.37 31.94 18.63
N VAL A 360 1.74 30.86 17.96
CA VAL A 360 1.34 30.54 16.59
C VAL A 360 -0.05 29.91 16.63
N LYS A 361 -0.82 30.05 15.54
CA LYS A 361 -2.11 29.38 15.40
C LYS A 361 -1.89 27.86 15.48
N VAL A 362 -2.40 27.26 16.56
CA VAL A 362 -2.34 25.81 16.77
C VAL A 362 -3.26 25.12 15.76
N GLU A 363 -2.67 24.36 14.85
CA GLU A 363 -3.46 23.55 13.91
C GLU A 363 -3.94 22.26 14.58
N ARG A 364 -4.98 21.66 14.03
CA ARG A 364 -5.50 20.38 14.57
C ARG A 364 -4.46 19.28 14.41
N GLU A 365 -4.44 18.36 15.37
CA GLU A 365 -3.71 17.11 15.23
C GLU A 365 -4.24 16.32 14.03
N SER A 366 -3.34 15.62 13.34
CA SER A 366 -3.72 14.60 12.37
C SER A 366 -3.87 13.27 13.10
N LYS A 367 -5.05 12.66 13.03
CA LYS A 367 -5.30 11.31 13.57
C LYS A 367 -5.35 10.30 12.45
N THR A 368 -4.65 9.18 12.60
CA THR A 368 -4.78 8.03 11.70
C THR A 368 -6.17 7.41 11.84
N LEU A 369 -6.95 7.41 10.77
CA LEU A 369 -8.29 6.82 10.71
C LEU A 369 -8.26 5.37 10.23
N ALA A 370 -7.41 5.07 9.24
CA ALA A 370 -7.27 3.73 8.69
C ALA A 370 -5.83 3.52 8.19
N THR A 371 -5.33 2.29 8.29
CA THR A 371 -4.00 1.92 7.83
C THR A 371 -3.96 0.48 7.31
N ILE A 372 -3.18 0.23 6.26
CA ILE A 372 -2.87 -1.11 5.76
C ILE A 372 -1.49 -1.11 5.09
N THR A 373 -0.73 -2.20 5.22
CA THR A 373 0.49 -2.41 4.42
C THR A 373 0.14 -3.06 3.09
N PHE A 374 0.92 -2.81 2.03
CA PHE A 374 0.73 -3.52 0.77
C PHE A 374 0.82 -5.04 0.92
N GLN A 375 1.70 -5.51 1.81
CA GLN A 375 1.81 -6.92 2.16
C GLN A 375 0.46 -7.51 2.58
N ASN A 376 -0.20 -6.86 3.54
CA ASN A 376 -1.49 -7.34 4.04
C ASN A 376 -2.60 -7.18 3.00
N TYR A 377 -2.62 -6.07 2.25
CA TYR A 377 -3.62 -5.86 1.20
C TYR A 377 -3.56 -6.94 0.11
N PHE A 378 -2.39 -7.20 -0.46
CA PHE A 378 -2.25 -8.18 -1.54
C PHE A 378 -2.47 -9.63 -1.10
N ARG A 379 -2.20 -9.95 0.18
CA ARG A 379 -2.52 -11.27 0.76
C ARG A 379 -4.02 -11.54 0.87
N MET A 380 -4.87 -10.53 0.74
CA MET A 380 -6.33 -10.70 0.77
C MET A 380 -6.92 -11.22 -0.54
N TYR A 381 -6.17 -11.17 -1.65
CA TYR A 381 -6.64 -11.71 -2.92
C TYR A 381 -6.70 -13.24 -2.86
N ARG A 382 -7.77 -13.83 -3.40
CA ARG A 382 -7.88 -15.30 -3.48
C ARG A 382 -6.75 -15.92 -4.30
N LYS A 383 -6.29 -15.22 -5.34
CA LYS A 383 -5.11 -15.57 -6.11
C LYS A 383 -4.31 -14.33 -6.47
N LEU A 384 -3.01 -14.38 -6.21
CA LEU A 384 -2.06 -13.32 -6.51
C LEU A 384 -1.02 -13.89 -7.47
N ALA A 385 -0.60 -13.09 -8.44
CA ALA A 385 0.47 -13.42 -9.37
C ALA A 385 1.28 -12.16 -9.68
N GLY A 386 2.42 -12.33 -10.33
CA GLY A 386 3.27 -11.19 -10.61
C GLY A 386 4.25 -11.39 -11.75
N MET A 387 4.69 -10.30 -12.36
CA MET A 387 5.70 -10.31 -13.41
C MET A 387 6.76 -9.25 -13.16
N THR A 388 8.02 -9.58 -13.45
CA THR A 388 9.15 -8.65 -13.28
C THR A 388 10.31 -9.10 -14.18
N GLY A 389 11.28 -8.22 -14.39
CA GLY A 389 12.54 -8.55 -15.06
C GLY A 389 13.58 -9.15 -14.13
N THR A 390 13.39 -9.03 -12.81
CA THR A 390 14.42 -9.23 -11.79
C THR A 390 13.82 -9.81 -10.49
N ALA A 391 13.25 -11.02 -10.55
CA ALA A 391 12.61 -11.65 -9.37
C ALA A 391 13.60 -12.43 -8.51
N LEU A 392 14.61 -13.06 -9.12
CA LEU A 392 15.44 -14.08 -8.47
C LEU A 392 16.18 -13.58 -7.21
N THR A 393 16.49 -12.29 -7.13
CA THR A 393 17.17 -11.70 -5.97
C THR A 393 16.27 -11.65 -4.74
N GLU A 394 14.96 -11.45 -4.93
CA GLU A 394 13.97 -11.28 -3.86
C GLU A 394 13.11 -12.53 -3.63
N GLU A 395 13.44 -13.67 -4.27
CA GLU A 395 12.67 -14.91 -4.24
C GLU A 395 12.29 -15.34 -2.81
N GLN A 396 13.26 -15.31 -1.88
CA GLN A 396 13.05 -15.73 -0.50
C GLN A 396 12.04 -14.84 0.24
N GLU A 397 12.10 -13.53 0.03
CA GLU A 397 11.22 -12.58 0.69
C GLU A 397 9.80 -12.69 0.15
N VAL A 398 9.65 -12.75 -1.18
CA VAL A 398 8.35 -12.88 -1.82
C VAL A 398 7.68 -14.22 -1.43
N GLN A 399 8.42 -15.32 -1.44
CA GLN A 399 7.90 -16.63 -1.05
C GLN A 399 7.51 -16.65 0.44
N ALA A 400 8.28 -16.01 1.32
CA ALA A 400 8.00 -15.96 2.74
C ALA A 400 6.69 -15.21 3.05
N ILE A 401 6.50 -14.04 2.42
CA ILE A 401 5.41 -13.11 2.72
C ILE A 401 4.13 -13.46 1.95
N TYR A 402 4.23 -13.70 0.64
CA TYR A 402 3.09 -13.82 -0.27
C TYR A 402 2.80 -15.24 -0.73
N LYS A 403 3.70 -16.19 -0.44
CA LYS A 403 3.62 -17.59 -0.92
C LYS A 403 3.65 -17.72 -2.46
N LEU A 404 4.31 -16.77 -3.12
CA LEU A 404 4.50 -16.70 -4.57
C LEU A 404 5.79 -17.37 -5.04
#